data_AF-A0AAJ1RNP2-F1
#
_entry.id   AF-A0AAJ1RNP2-F1
#
_cell.length_a   1.000
_cell.length_b   1.000
_cell.length_c   1.000
_cell.angle_alpha   90.00
_cell.angle_beta   90.00
_cell.angle_gamma   90.00
#
_symmetry.space_group_name_H-M   'P 1'
#
loop_
_entity.id
_entity.type
_entity.pdbx_description
1 polymer ?
#
loop_
_entity_poly.entity_id
_entity_poly.type
_entity_poly.pdbx_seq_one_letter_code
_entity_poly.pdbx_strand_id
1 'polypeptide(L)' 'MTKPNETFTLSVRDLEIIEDALGAKVSRRSQRMMEAATSPDASFPDEIKSEITELRDLLGRLWNQKTFYRPTDRFVGGG' A
#
# COMPACT_ATOMS: atom_id res chain seq x y z
N MET A 1 20.82 -13.71 16.28
CA MET A 1 20.05 -13.04 15.21
C MET A 1 20.09 -11.54 15.45
N THR A 2 20.26 -10.74 14.40
CA THR A 2 20.18 -9.27 14.48
C THR A 2 18.70 -8.87 14.60
N LYS A 3 18.37 -8.06 15.62
CA LYS A 3 17.01 -7.54 15.79
C LYS A 3 16.68 -6.59 14.62
N PRO A 4 15.50 -6.69 13.99
CA PRO A 4 15.07 -5.75 12.95
C PRO A 4 14.85 -4.35 13.53
N ASN A 5 15.03 -3.34 12.70
CA ASN A 5 14.66 -1.97 13.04
C ASN A 5 13.14 -1.83 12.97
N GLU A 6 12.53 -1.42 14.09
CA GLU A 6 11.09 -1.18 14.21
C GLU A 6 10.74 0.30 14.02
N THR A 7 11.73 1.18 13.94
CA THR A 7 11.56 2.63 13.72
C THR A 7 11.84 2.99 12.26
N PHE A 8 10.79 3.34 11.54
CA PHE A 8 10.88 3.78 10.15
C PHE A 8 10.73 5.30 10.08
N THR A 9 11.73 5.99 9.52
CA THR A 9 11.64 7.42 9.21
C THR A 9 11.27 7.56 7.73
N LEU A 10 9.99 7.80 7.46
CA LEU A 10 9.45 7.99 6.11
C LEU A 10 8.83 9.38 6.02
N SER A 11 9.17 10.10 4.95
CA SER A 11 8.49 11.36 4.62
C SER A 11 7.16 11.10 3.94
N VAL A 12 6.30 12.11 3.88
CA VAL A 12 5.06 12.09 3.07
C VAL A 12 5.36 11.71 1.62
N ARG A 13 6.47 12.20 1.06
CA ARG A 13 6.89 11.89 -0.31
C ARG A 13 7.28 10.42 -0.49
N ASP A 14 7.93 9.82 0.51
CA ASP A 14 8.28 8.40 0.46
C ASP A 14 7.01 7.54 0.49
N LEU A 15 6.02 7.92 1.31
CA LEU A 15 4.72 7.23 1.35
C LEU A 15 3.99 7.29 0.00
N GLU A 16 4.00 8.44 -0.69
CA GLU A 16 3.43 8.57 -2.04
C GLU A 16 4.09 7.63 -3.05
N ILE A 17 5.43 7.57 -3.06
CA ILE A 17 6.17 6.70 -3.98
C ILE A 17 5.85 5.22 -3.71
N ILE A 18 5.75 4.83 -2.43
CA ILE A 18 5.36 3.48 -2.03
C ILE A 18 3.92 3.19 -2.47
N GLU A 19 2.99 4.10 -2.23
CA GLU A 19 1.59 3.96 -2.66
C GLU A 19 1.47 3.78 -4.18
N ASP A 20 2.18 4.58 -4.97
CA ASP A 20 2.17 4.48 -6.44
C ASP A 20 2.72 3.12 -6.91
N ALA A 21 3.83 2.66 -6.31
CA ALA A 21 4.43 1.38 -6.65
C ALA A 21 3.52 0.18 -6.30
N LEU A 22 2.91 0.23 -5.11
CA LEU A 22 1.97 -0.80 -4.64
C LEU A 22 0.69 -0.80 -5.48
N GLY A 23 0.14 0.38 -5.77
CA GLY A 23 -1.01 0.54 -6.66
C GLY A 23 -0.75 -0.03 -8.05
N ALA A 24 0.41 0.26 -8.64
CA ALA A 24 0.80 -0.29 -9.93
C ALA A 24 0.92 -1.83 -9.91
N LYS A 25 1.41 -2.42 -8.80
CA LYS A 25 1.47 -3.88 -8.62
C LYS A 25 0.08 -4.49 -8.55
N VAL A 26 -0.84 -3.89 -7.78
CA VAL A 26 -2.24 -4.31 -7.69
C VAL A 26 -2.89 -4.25 -9.07
N SER A 27 -2.78 -3.13 -9.78
CA SER A 27 -3.36 -2.95 -11.11
C SER A 27 -2.88 -4.01 -12.11
N ARG A 28 -1.57 -4.28 -12.17
CA ARG A 28 -1.02 -5.32 -13.05
C ARG A 28 -1.56 -6.72 -12.72
N ARG A 29 -1.71 -7.04 -11.43
CA ARG A 29 -2.25 -8.35 -11.02
C ARG A 29 -3.74 -8.46 -11.31
N SER A 30 -4.51 -7.42 -11.00
CA SER A 30 -5.95 -7.38 -11.33
C SER A 30 -6.20 -7.50 -12.83
N GLN A 31 -5.39 -6.85 -13.68
CA GLN A 31 -5.50 -6.99 -15.12
C GLN A 31 -5.26 -8.44 -15.57
N ARG A 32 -4.18 -9.08 -15.11
CA ARG A 32 -3.91 -10.50 -15.42
C ARG A 32 -5.05 -11.41 -14.94
N MET A 33 -5.67 -11.08 -13.80
CA MET A 33 -6.83 -11.81 -13.32
C MET A 33 -8.03 -11.64 -14.24
N MET A 34 -8.31 -10.44 -14.72
CA MET A 34 -9.40 -10.23 -15.67
C MET A 34 -9.15 -10.97 -16.99
N GLU A 35 -7.92 -10.90 -17.52
CA GLU A 35 -7.52 -11.58 -18.76
C GLU A 35 -7.66 -13.11 -18.65
N ALA A 36 -7.23 -13.69 -17.54
CA ALA A 36 -7.38 -15.13 -17.34
C ALA A 36 -8.84 -15.52 -17.04
N ALA A 37 -9.65 -14.66 -16.41
CA ALA A 37 -11.06 -14.92 -16.10
C ALA A 37 -11.96 -15.02 -17.35
N THR A 38 -11.46 -14.60 -18.52
CA THR A 38 -12.12 -14.82 -19.81
C THR A 38 -12.15 -16.29 -20.25
N SER A 39 -11.38 -17.17 -19.59
CA SER A 39 -11.40 -18.62 -19.83
C SER A 39 -12.46 -19.31 -18.95
N PRO A 40 -13.27 -20.24 -19.48
CA PRO A 40 -14.25 -21.00 -18.67
C PRO A 40 -13.61 -21.79 -17.52
N ASP A 41 -12.35 -22.19 -17.67
CA ASP A 41 -11.58 -22.97 -16.68
C ASP A 41 -10.67 -22.10 -15.80
N ALA A 42 -10.91 -20.78 -15.78
CA ALA A 42 -10.07 -19.85 -15.04
C ALA A 42 -10.16 -20.10 -13.53
N SER A 43 -9.11 -20.70 -12.98
CA SER A 43 -8.90 -20.76 -11.54
C SER A 43 -7.75 -19.84 -11.15
N PHE A 44 -8.01 -18.99 -10.16
CA PHE A 44 -7.01 -18.09 -9.60
C PHE A 44 -6.51 -18.63 -8.27
N PRO A 45 -5.17 -18.81 -8.13
CA PRO A 45 -4.60 -19.23 -6.86
C PRO A 45 -5.01 -18.26 -5.74
N ASP A 46 -5.43 -18.81 -4.60
CA ASP A 46 -5.93 -18.01 -3.48
C ASP A 46 -4.82 -17.13 -2.89
N GLU A 47 -3.55 -17.50 -3.08
CA GLU A 47 -2.38 -16.69 -2.73
C GLU A 47 -2.37 -15.34 -3.45
N ILE A 48 -2.83 -15.30 -4.71
CA ILE A 48 -2.88 -14.05 -5.50
C ILE A 48 -3.99 -13.12 -4.99
N LYS A 49 -5.15 -13.69 -4.63
CA LYS A 49 -6.25 -12.92 -4.05
C LYS A 49 -5.87 -12.37 -2.67
N SER A 50 -5.21 -13.21 -1.87
CA SER A 50 -4.70 -12.84 -0.55
C SER A 50 -3.70 -11.68 -0.66
N GLU A 51 -2.73 -11.78 -1.58
CA GLU A 51 -1.75 -10.72 -1.78
C GLU A 51 -2.39 -9.40 -2.24
N ILE A 52 -3.35 -9.43 -3.17
CA ILE A 52 -4.07 -8.20 -3.58
C ILE A 52 -4.80 -7.57 -2.40
N THR A 53 -5.40 -8.39 -1.54
CA THR A 53 -6.13 -7.92 -0.36
C THR A 53 -5.17 -7.27 0.65
N GLU A 54 -4.05 -7.91 0.93
CA GLU A 54 -3.00 -7.38 1.80
C GLU A 54 -2.44 -6.04 1.27
N LEU A 55 -2.19 -5.95 -0.04
CA LEU A 55 -1.70 -4.72 -0.66
C LEU A 55 -2.71 -3.58 -0.58
N ARG A 56 -4.01 -3.87 -0.74
CA ARG A 56 -5.09 -2.87 -0.59
C ARG A 56 -5.20 -2.37 0.84
N ASP A 57 -5.10 -3.26 1.83
CA ASP A 57 -5.08 -2.88 3.24
C ASP A 57 -3.87 -1.98 3.57
N LEU A 58 -2.68 -2.38 3.09
CA LEU A 58 -1.46 -1.59 3.28
C LEU A 58 -1.57 -0.20 2.66
N LEU A 59 -2.10 -0.09 1.43
CA LEU A 59 -2.38 1.20 0.79
C LEU A 59 -3.30 2.09 1.64
N GLY A 60 -4.35 1.52 2.23
CA GLY A 60 -5.24 2.26 3.14
C GLY A 60 -4.52 2.77 4.38
N ARG A 61 -3.65 1.94 4.99
CA ARG A 61 -2.84 2.34 6.15
C ARG A 61 -1.84 3.46 5.82
N LEU A 62 -1.15 3.36 4.68
CA LEU A 62 -0.21 4.39 4.22
C LEU A 62 -0.93 5.72 3.94
N TRP A 63 -2.07 5.64 3.26
CA TRP A 63 -2.88 6.81 2.95
C TRP A 63 -3.37 7.53 4.21
N ASN A 64 -3.80 6.76 5.22
CA ASN A 64 -4.19 7.31 6.51
C ASN A 64 -3.01 8.01 7.21
N GLN A 65 -1.82 7.38 7.24
CA GLN A 65 -0.63 8.01 7.83
C GLN A 65 -0.26 9.33 7.12
N LYS A 66 -0.39 9.36 5.79
CA LYS A 66 -0.13 10.56 4.98
C LYS A 66 -1.15 11.67 5.24
N THR A 67 -2.44 11.36 5.20
CA THR A 67 -3.54 12.34 5.31
C THR A 67 -3.63 12.95 6.71
N PHE A 68 -3.39 12.15 7.75
CA PHE A 68 -3.42 12.62 9.14
C PHE A 68 -2.07 13.15 9.64
N TYR A 69 -1.05 13.25 8.77
CA TYR A 69 0.24 13.83 9.14
C TYR A 69 0.09 15.29 9.54
N ARG A 70 0.41 15.60 10.80
CA ARG A 70 0.52 16.96 11.32
C ARG A 70 1.95 17.18 11.76
N PRO A 71 2.69 18.13 11.15
CA PRO A 71 4.04 18.46 11.61
C PRO A 71 3.98 18.90 13.08
N THR A 72 4.59 18.14 13.98
CA THR A 72 4.65 18.48 15.41
C THR A 72 5.61 19.64 15.69
N ASP A 73 6.48 19.98 14.74
CA ASP A 73 7.52 21.00 14.86
C ASP A 73 7.09 22.41 14.42
N ARG A 74 5.83 22.59 14.00
CA ARG A 74 5.23 23.91 13.81
C ARG A 74 4.40 24.25 15.03
N PHE A 75 4.98 25.03 15.95
CA PHE A 75 4.22 25.72 16.98
C PHE A 75 3.15 26.59 16.31
N VAL A 76 1.89 26.19 16.41
CA VAL A 76 0.74 27.02 16.02
C VAL A 76 0.35 27.79 17.27
N GLY A 77 0.96 28.96 17.48
CA GLY A 77 0.56 29.88 18.53
C GLY A 77 -0.86 30.36 18.28
N GLY A 78 -1.82 29.85 19.05
CA GLY A 78 -3.15 30.44 19.16
C GLY A 78 -3.11 31.57 20.19
N GLY A 79 -3.54 32.76 19.78
CA GLY A 79 -3.79 33.90 20.68
C GLY A 79 -5.07 33.75 21.48
#